data_AF-A0A388P953-F1
#
_entry.id   AF-A0A388P953-F1
#
_cell.length_a   1.000
_cell.length_b   1.000
_cell.length_c   1.000
_cell.angle_alpha   90.00
_cell.angle_beta   90.00
_cell.angle_gamma   90.00
#
_symmetry.space_group_name_H-M   'P 1'
#
loop_
_entity.id
_entity.type
_entity.pdbx_description
1 polymer ?
#
loop_
_entity_poly.entity_id
_entity_poly.type
_entity_poly.pdbx_seq_one_letter_code
_entity_poly.pdbx_strand_id
1 'polypeptide(L)'
;MAKPAVLTHPESLKRPAGPSEYAKDPVNASMSKAEKIALYTKMARIRHFEQRCIRIYQQGKIGGFLHLYVGQEAVAAGTISLLGKNDHIITGYRDHGHGLMVGMGMNECMAELTGRVTGCSQGKGGSMHYFAPDKNYWGGHGIVGGQAPLGTGLAYAVKYLGLKGSCLAYMGDGAVNQGAVHEAYNLASLWDLPVIFVVENNGYSMGTSQERSTAHPGCLAKRAEGYNMAWDVINGHDVYEVRAKTAIALKRAHEESKPTVLEIFTYRYFGHSMADPDKTYRDKEEIKEYREKKDPVLAFEQELLSEKVLTPELSLKINEAAMAEADKAAIFADESPDPTVADITKHIYWEEDNRGPKTTSRGTIIFE
;
A
#
# COMPACT_ATOMS: atom_id res chain seq x y z
N MET A 1 25.94 -4.63 -22.57
CA MET A 1 25.11 -4.17 -21.44
C MET A 1 23.89 -3.49 -22.03
N ALA A 2 22.68 -4.00 -21.76
CA ALA A 2 21.46 -3.31 -22.18
C ALA A 2 21.41 -1.94 -21.48
N LYS A 3 21.01 -0.88 -22.19
CA LYS A 3 20.78 0.43 -21.56
C LYS A 3 19.79 0.25 -20.40
N PRO A 4 19.93 0.98 -19.29
CA PRO A 4 18.88 1.07 -18.29
C PRO A 4 17.58 1.45 -19.01
N ALA A 5 16.54 0.64 -18.84
CA ALA A 5 15.21 0.99 -19.34
C ALA A 5 14.73 2.20 -18.53
N VAL A 6 14.36 3.28 -19.21
CA VAL A 6 13.78 4.46 -18.57
C VAL A 6 12.31 4.16 -18.32
N LEU A 7 11.80 4.44 -17.13
CA LEU A 7 10.37 4.32 -16.87
C LEU A 7 9.58 5.27 -17.78
N THR A 8 8.87 4.72 -18.76
CA THR A 8 8.04 5.48 -19.68
C THR A 8 6.62 5.58 -19.14
N HIS A 9 6.26 6.73 -18.57
CA HIS A 9 4.86 7.03 -18.29
C HIS A 9 4.10 7.35 -19.58
N PRO A 10 2.82 6.96 -19.70
CA PRO A 10 1.94 7.48 -20.73
C PRO A 10 1.99 9.01 -20.79
N GLU A 11 2.01 9.59 -22.00
CA GLU A 11 2.01 11.07 -22.15
C GLU A 11 0.80 11.73 -21.48
N SER A 12 -0.33 11.01 -21.44
CA SER A 12 -1.56 11.42 -20.76
C SER A 12 -1.41 11.62 -19.25
N LEU A 13 -0.33 11.12 -18.64
CA LEU A 13 -0.05 11.25 -17.20
C LEU A 13 1.03 12.30 -16.90
N LYS A 14 1.50 13.04 -17.91
CA LYS A 14 2.35 14.21 -17.67
C LYS A 14 1.51 15.27 -16.96
N ARG A 15 1.74 15.45 -15.65
CA ARG A 15 1.10 16.52 -14.87
C ARG A 15 1.52 17.88 -15.45
N PRO A 16 0.58 18.74 -15.87
CA PRO A 16 0.87 20.12 -16.25
C PRO A 16 1.51 20.88 -15.08
N ALA A 17 2.33 21.89 -15.37
CA ALA A 17 2.84 22.78 -14.33
C ALA A 17 1.67 23.56 -13.69
N GLY A 18 1.62 23.59 -12.35
CA GLY A 18 0.63 24.35 -11.59
C GLY A 18 -0.31 23.49 -10.73
N PRO A 19 -1.39 24.11 -10.21
CA PRO A 19 -2.40 23.44 -9.40
C PRO A 19 -3.00 22.23 -10.12
N SER A 20 -3.33 21.19 -9.37
CA SER A 20 -4.00 20.00 -9.91
C SER A 20 -5.36 20.36 -10.52
N GLU A 21 -5.63 19.90 -11.74
CA GLU A 21 -6.95 20.04 -12.36
C GLU A 21 -8.02 19.26 -11.57
N TYR A 22 -7.62 18.20 -10.87
CA TYR A 22 -8.48 17.37 -10.04
C TYR A 22 -8.81 17.99 -8.69
N ALA A 23 -8.20 19.12 -8.31
CA ALA A 23 -8.57 19.85 -7.09
C ALA A 23 -10.04 20.30 -7.08
N LYS A 24 -10.60 20.53 -8.29
CA LYS A 24 -12.00 20.94 -8.49
C LYS A 24 -12.97 19.76 -8.66
N ASP A 25 -12.48 18.53 -8.73
CA ASP A 25 -13.35 17.35 -8.79
C ASP A 25 -14.27 17.33 -7.56
N PRO A 26 -15.57 16.98 -7.69
CA PRO A 26 -16.49 16.99 -6.57
C PRO A 26 -15.99 16.28 -5.30
N VAL A 27 -15.24 15.18 -5.43
CA VAL A 27 -14.74 14.43 -4.25
C VAL A 27 -13.62 15.16 -3.49
N ASN A 28 -12.94 16.10 -4.15
CA ASN A 28 -11.87 16.90 -3.57
C ASN A 28 -12.36 18.28 -3.17
N ALA A 29 -13.24 18.89 -3.97
CA ALA A 29 -13.89 20.17 -3.69
C ALA A 29 -14.80 20.10 -2.45
N SER A 30 -15.36 18.92 -2.14
CA SER A 30 -16.16 18.71 -0.94
C SER A 30 -15.34 18.61 0.35
N MET A 31 -14.02 18.41 0.27
CA MET A 31 -13.18 18.32 1.48
C MET A 31 -13.08 19.68 2.17
N SER A 32 -13.35 19.69 3.46
CA SER A 32 -13.04 20.80 4.35
C SER A 32 -11.52 21.03 4.43
N LYS A 33 -11.12 22.23 4.87
CA LYS A 33 -9.72 22.56 5.13
C LYS A 33 -9.09 21.56 6.12
N ALA A 34 -9.83 21.16 7.14
CA ALA A 34 -9.38 20.21 8.15
C ALA A 34 -9.11 18.82 7.57
N GLU A 35 -9.98 18.34 6.67
CA GLU A 35 -9.78 17.03 6.00
C GLU A 35 -8.57 17.06 5.06
N LYS A 36 -8.35 18.16 4.35
CA LYS A 36 -7.16 18.34 3.49
C LYS A 36 -5.87 18.34 4.30
N ILE A 37 -5.84 19.07 5.41
CA ILE A 37 -4.71 19.07 6.35
C ILE A 37 -4.50 17.67 6.94
N ALA A 38 -5.58 16.98 7.35
CA ALA A 38 -5.47 15.63 7.89
C ALA A 38 -4.91 14.63 6.87
N LEU A 39 -5.31 14.73 5.60
CA LEU A 39 -4.75 13.92 4.52
C LEU A 39 -3.24 14.17 4.35
N TYR A 40 -2.82 15.44 4.33
CA TYR A 40 -1.40 15.82 4.30
C TYR A 40 -0.64 15.28 5.52
N THR A 41 -1.21 15.41 6.71
CA THR A 41 -0.64 14.86 7.95
C THR A 41 -0.42 13.35 7.85
N LYS A 42 -1.38 12.60 7.29
CA LYS A 42 -1.21 11.14 7.09
C LYS A 42 -0.07 10.83 6.13
N MET A 43 0.07 11.56 5.02
CA MET A 43 1.20 11.39 4.09
C MET A 43 2.55 11.70 4.75
N ALA A 44 2.63 12.78 5.53
CA ALA A 44 3.82 13.12 6.30
C ALA A 44 4.16 12.04 7.34
N ARG A 45 3.16 11.49 8.04
CA ARG A 45 3.33 10.36 8.98
C ARG A 45 3.95 9.15 8.30
N ILE A 46 3.45 8.75 7.13
CA ILE A 46 4.05 7.65 6.35
C ILE A 46 5.52 7.94 6.04
N ARG A 47 5.81 9.11 5.44
CA ARG A 47 7.18 9.51 5.07
C ARG A 47 8.16 9.44 6.25
N HIS A 48 7.81 10.03 7.37
CA HIS A 48 8.69 10.12 8.54
C HIS A 48 8.85 8.77 9.25
N PHE A 49 7.78 7.96 9.32
CA PHE A 49 7.87 6.59 9.83
C PHE A 49 8.85 5.76 9.01
N GLU A 50 8.71 5.76 7.69
CA GLU A 50 9.57 5.03 6.75
C GLU A 50 11.04 5.48 6.87
N GLN A 51 11.28 6.79 6.92
CA GLN A 51 12.63 7.34 7.12
C GLN A 51 13.23 6.97 8.48
N ARG A 52 12.40 6.82 9.52
CA ARG A 52 12.86 6.29 10.81
C ARG A 52 13.22 4.82 10.71
N CYS A 53 12.41 4.01 10.01
CA CYS A 53 12.68 2.60 9.77
C CYS A 53 14.04 2.38 9.09
N ILE A 54 14.44 3.25 8.15
CA ILE A 54 15.78 3.24 7.55
C ILE A 54 16.87 3.30 8.62
N ARG A 55 16.76 4.25 9.57
CA ARG A 55 17.75 4.43 10.64
C ARG A 55 17.82 3.20 11.55
N ILE A 56 16.66 2.63 11.91
CA ILE A 56 16.57 1.45 12.76
C ILE A 56 17.14 0.20 12.06
N TYR A 57 16.89 0.06 10.76
CA TYR A 57 17.48 -1.00 9.94
C TYR A 57 19.01 -0.90 9.89
N GLN A 58 19.55 0.31 9.68
CA GLN A 58 21.00 0.55 9.67
C GLN A 58 21.67 0.27 11.03
N GLN A 59 20.92 0.33 12.13
CA GLN A 59 21.37 -0.09 13.46
C GLN A 59 21.35 -1.61 13.66
N GLY A 60 20.87 -2.39 12.68
CA GLY A 60 20.78 -3.85 12.76
C GLY A 60 19.61 -4.36 13.60
N LYS A 61 18.61 -3.51 13.90
CA LYS A 61 17.48 -3.86 14.77
C LYS A 61 16.27 -4.45 14.05
N ILE A 62 16.19 -4.28 12.72
CA ILE A 62 15.17 -4.91 11.88
C ILE A 62 15.81 -6.11 11.19
N GLY A 63 15.27 -7.30 11.46
CA GLY A 63 15.72 -8.54 10.83
C GLY A 63 15.09 -8.75 9.45
N GLY A 64 15.83 -9.38 8.54
CA GLY A 64 15.31 -9.76 7.22
C GLY A 64 15.19 -8.59 6.24
N PHE A 65 14.08 -8.53 5.50
CA PHE A 65 13.84 -7.51 4.48
C PHE A 65 13.08 -6.32 5.07
N LEU A 66 13.36 -5.11 4.55
CA LEU A 66 12.60 -3.90 4.84
C LEU A 66 12.13 -3.25 3.53
N HIS A 67 10.82 -3.26 3.28
CA HIS A 67 10.20 -2.82 2.02
C HIS A 67 9.55 -1.45 2.19
N LEU A 68 10.33 -0.39 1.99
CA LEU A 68 9.90 0.97 2.26
C LEU A 68 8.86 1.49 1.28
N TYR A 69 7.84 2.21 1.73
CA TYR A 69 6.80 2.78 0.87
C TYR A 69 7.11 4.22 0.36
N VAL A 70 8.32 4.71 0.60
CA VAL A 70 8.72 6.10 0.26
C VAL A 70 8.63 6.39 -1.23
N GLY A 71 7.90 7.46 -1.57
CA GLY A 71 7.63 7.92 -2.94
C GLY A 71 6.26 7.52 -3.48
N GLN A 72 5.52 6.68 -2.74
CA GLN A 72 4.20 6.17 -3.12
C GLN A 72 3.08 6.65 -2.17
N GLU A 73 3.36 7.60 -1.27
CA GLU A 73 2.45 7.98 -0.18
C GLU A 73 1.07 8.44 -0.66
N ALA A 74 1.02 9.15 -1.79
CA ALA A 74 -0.24 9.62 -2.37
C ALA A 74 -1.14 8.48 -2.85
N VAL A 75 -0.58 7.31 -3.19
CA VAL A 75 -1.36 6.13 -3.61
C VAL A 75 -2.19 5.61 -2.45
N ALA A 76 -1.55 5.21 -1.35
CA ALA A 76 -2.24 4.79 -0.14
C ALA A 76 -3.13 5.92 0.42
N ALA A 77 -2.63 7.17 0.47
CA ALA A 77 -3.39 8.27 1.02
C ALA A 77 -4.65 8.59 0.20
N GLY A 78 -4.53 8.70 -1.11
CA GLY A 78 -5.62 9.06 -2.00
C GLY A 78 -6.68 7.96 -2.11
N THR A 79 -6.28 6.70 -2.20
CA THR A 79 -7.23 5.58 -2.30
C THR A 79 -7.94 5.30 -0.97
N ILE A 80 -7.19 5.18 0.14
CA ILE A 80 -7.73 4.73 1.43
C ILE A 80 -8.59 5.81 2.11
N SER A 81 -8.34 7.09 1.84
CA SER A 81 -9.11 8.20 2.40
C SER A 81 -10.56 8.31 1.89
N LEU A 82 -10.98 7.42 0.98
CA LEU A 82 -12.34 7.36 0.43
C LEU A 82 -13.14 6.15 0.93
N LEU A 83 -12.52 5.25 1.68
CA LEU A 83 -13.12 3.97 2.06
C LEU A 83 -14.18 4.14 3.15
N GLY A 84 -15.26 3.38 3.01
CA GLY A 84 -16.32 3.24 4.00
C GLY A 84 -16.16 2.01 4.89
N LYS A 85 -17.15 1.78 5.75
CA LYS A 85 -17.12 0.73 6.79
C LYS A 85 -17.02 -0.72 6.28
N ASN A 86 -17.43 -0.97 5.03
CA ASN A 86 -17.47 -2.31 4.42
C ASN A 86 -16.45 -2.43 3.28
N ASP A 87 -15.56 -1.46 3.15
CA ASP A 87 -14.45 -1.55 2.22
C ASP A 87 -13.28 -2.26 2.89
N HIS A 88 -12.70 -3.21 2.17
CA HIS A 88 -11.59 -4.03 2.63
C HIS A 88 -10.34 -3.73 1.83
N ILE A 89 -9.19 -3.89 2.46
CA ILE A 89 -7.88 -3.73 1.81
C ILE A 89 -7.06 -4.99 1.98
N ILE A 90 -6.41 -5.42 0.91
CA ILE A 90 -5.38 -6.45 0.94
C ILE A 90 -4.23 -6.03 0.01
N THR A 91 -2.99 -6.27 0.42
CA THR A 91 -1.82 -5.73 -0.28
C THR A 91 -0.76 -6.80 -0.52
N GLY A 92 0.19 -6.50 -1.40
CA GLY A 92 1.50 -7.18 -1.40
C GLY A 92 2.33 -6.75 -0.18
N TYR A 93 3.58 -7.21 -0.11
CA TYR A 93 4.51 -7.02 1.00
C TYR A 93 5.04 -5.58 1.26
N ARG A 94 4.62 -4.57 0.47
CA ARG A 94 5.05 -3.17 0.65
C ARG A 94 3.91 -2.36 1.28
N ASP A 95 3.61 -2.68 2.52
CA ASP A 95 2.28 -2.51 3.09
C ASP A 95 2.21 -1.47 4.23
N HIS A 96 3.35 -0.93 4.67
CA HIS A 96 3.43 -0.02 5.82
C HIS A 96 2.59 1.25 5.65
N GLY A 97 2.69 1.89 4.47
CA GLY A 97 1.90 3.07 4.14
C GLY A 97 0.39 2.82 4.20
N HIS A 98 -0.04 1.62 3.78
CA HIS A 98 -1.43 1.19 3.85
C HIS A 98 -1.88 0.98 5.30
N GLY A 99 -1.05 0.29 6.11
CA GLY A 99 -1.31 0.09 7.55
C GLY A 99 -1.49 1.40 8.31
N LEU A 100 -0.61 2.39 8.10
CA LEU A 100 -0.76 3.71 8.72
C LEU A 100 -2.00 4.46 8.23
N MET A 101 -2.39 4.28 6.96
CA MET A 101 -3.57 4.95 6.39
C MET A 101 -4.89 4.43 6.94
N VAL A 102 -4.99 3.12 7.20
CA VAL A 102 -6.17 2.51 7.85
C VAL A 102 -6.25 2.83 9.34
N GLY A 103 -5.20 3.45 9.91
CA GLY A 103 -5.20 3.97 11.27
C GLY A 103 -4.44 3.11 12.27
N MET A 104 -3.53 2.24 11.82
CA MET A 104 -2.56 1.60 12.72
C MET A 104 -1.61 2.65 13.33
N GLY A 105 -1.17 2.40 14.57
CA GLY A 105 -0.21 3.25 15.28
C GLY A 105 1.23 2.99 14.84
N MET A 106 2.10 4.00 14.92
CA MET A 106 3.53 3.78 14.61
C MET A 106 4.20 2.82 15.60
N ASN A 107 3.74 2.77 16.84
CA ASN A 107 4.29 1.90 17.89
C ASN A 107 4.19 0.42 17.54
N GLU A 108 2.98 -0.08 17.26
CA GLU A 108 2.73 -1.47 16.89
C GLU A 108 3.36 -1.83 15.53
N CYS A 109 3.42 -0.87 14.60
CA CYS A 109 4.13 -1.05 13.34
C CYS A 109 5.64 -1.21 13.55
N MET A 110 6.28 -0.31 14.30
CA MET A 110 7.74 -0.36 14.56
C MET A 110 8.11 -1.61 15.38
N ALA A 111 7.29 -1.96 16.38
CA ALA A 111 7.43 -3.19 17.15
C ALA A 111 7.39 -4.42 16.25
N GLU A 112 6.49 -4.45 15.25
CA GLU A 112 6.44 -5.54 14.28
C GLU A 112 7.73 -5.65 13.44
N LEU A 113 8.25 -4.53 12.92
CA LEU A 113 9.49 -4.54 12.12
C LEU A 113 10.71 -5.03 12.91
N THR A 114 10.71 -4.75 14.21
CA THR A 114 11.80 -5.13 15.13
C THR A 114 11.56 -6.48 15.79
N GLY A 115 10.53 -7.22 15.39
CA GLY A 115 10.26 -8.59 15.86
C GLY A 115 9.77 -8.67 17.30
N ARG A 116 9.11 -7.63 17.81
CA ARG A 116 8.63 -7.55 19.19
C ARG A 116 7.21 -8.10 19.32
N VAL A 117 6.89 -8.72 20.47
CA VAL A 117 5.56 -9.30 20.74
C VAL A 117 4.42 -8.26 20.75
N THR A 118 4.76 -6.99 20.96
CA THR A 118 3.84 -5.84 20.90
C THR A 118 3.57 -5.36 19.46
N GLY A 119 4.14 -6.03 18.47
CA GLY A 119 3.86 -5.79 17.05
C GLY A 119 2.43 -6.14 16.67
N CYS A 120 1.94 -5.55 15.58
CA CYS A 120 0.58 -5.81 15.07
C CYS A 120 0.31 -7.30 14.72
N SER A 121 1.35 -8.06 14.40
CA SER A 121 1.33 -9.52 14.17
C SER A 121 2.21 -10.24 15.20
N GLN A 122 2.41 -9.64 16.38
CA GLN A 122 3.22 -10.13 17.50
C GLN A 122 4.68 -10.42 17.13
N GLY A 123 5.25 -9.66 16.18
CA GLY A 123 6.64 -9.78 15.76
C GLY A 123 6.92 -10.96 14.82
N LYS A 124 5.88 -11.68 14.38
CA LYS A 124 5.99 -12.85 13.50
C LYS A 124 6.01 -12.50 12.01
N GLY A 125 5.42 -11.36 11.66
CA GLY A 125 5.22 -10.93 10.29
C GLY A 125 6.38 -10.09 9.75
N GLY A 126 6.98 -9.24 10.59
CA GLY A 126 8.02 -8.31 10.16
C GLY A 126 7.55 -7.36 9.06
N SER A 127 8.44 -6.97 8.16
CA SER A 127 8.18 -5.92 7.17
C SER A 127 7.13 -6.24 6.10
N MET A 128 6.65 -7.48 5.97
CA MET A 128 5.81 -7.88 4.85
C MET A 128 4.34 -8.12 5.23
N HIS A 129 4.01 -8.04 6.51
CA HIS A 129 2.86 -8.72 7.11
C HIS A 129 2.22 -7.87 8.22
N TYR A 130 1.84 -6.65 7.91
CA TYR A 130 1.02 -5.84 8.80
C TYR A 130 -0.44 -6.25 8.63
N PHE A 131 -1.10 -6.70 9.69
CA PHE A 131 -2.52 -7.07 9.64
C PHE A 131 -3.32 -6.25 10.66
N ALA A 132 -4.51 -5.81 10.28
CA ALA A 132 -5.48 -5.20 11.19
C ALA A 132 -6.92 -5.56 10.76
N PRO A 133 -7.38 -6.80 11.02
CA PRO A 133 -8.73 -7.23 10.64
C PRO A 133 -9.84 -6.38 11.24
N ASP A 134 -9.61 -5.77 12.42
CA ASP A 134 -10.52 -4.82 13.07
C ASP A 134 -10.73 -3.53 12.25
N LYS A 135 -9.84 -3.25 11.30
CA LYS A 135 -9.87 -2.10 10.38
C LYS A 135 -10.13 -2.53 8.93
N ASN A 136 -10.63 -3.75 8.70
CA ASN A 136 -10.80 -4.36 7.38
C ASN A 136 -9.51 -4.42 6.54
N TYR A 137 -8.36 -4.45 7.21
CA TYR A 137 -7.05 -4.52 6.57
C TYR A 137 -6.46 -5.92 6.74
N TRP A 138 -6.45 -6.66 5.64
CA TRP A 138 -6.03 -8.07 5.55
C TRP A 138 -4.58 -8.24 5.13
N GLY A 139 -3.82 -7.16 5.31
CA GLY A 139 -2.38 -7.11 5.34
C GLY A 139 -1.61 -7.35 4.07
N GLY A 140 -0.29 -7.30 4.24
CA GLY A 140 0.69 -7.62 3.22
C GLY A 140 0.94 -9.11 3.09
N HIS A 141 1.06 -9.55 1.83
CA HIS A 141 1.36 -10.93 1.48
C HIS A 141 2.70 -11.00 0.74
N GLY A 142 3.58 -11.89 1.19
CA GLY A 142 4.91 -12.12 0.60
C GLY A 142 4.86 -12.89 -0.73
N ILE A 143 3.77 -13.62 -0.99
CA ILE A 143 3.56 -14.32 -2.25
C ILE A 143 3.12 -13.32 -3.32
N VAL A 144 3.99 -13.10 -4.30
CA VAL A 144 3.73 -12.17 -5.42
C VAL A 144 2.45 -12.58 -6.15
N GLY A 145 1.46 -11.69 -6.19
CA GLY A 145 0.17 -11.93 -6.85
C GLY A 145 -0.84 -12.71 -6.00
N GLY A 146 -0.46 -13.24 -4.83
CA GLY A 146 -1.34 -14.01 -3.96
C GLY A 146 -2.48 -13.20 -3.35
N GLN A 147 -2.31 -11.90 -3.19
CA GLN A 147 -3.34 -10.99 -2.70
C GLN A 147 -4.49 -10.75 -3.69
N ALA A 148 -4.28 -10.98 -4.99
CA ALA A 148 -5.33 -10.79 -5.99
C ALA A 148 -6.51 -11.78 -5.81
N PRO A 149 -6.29 -13.12 -5.81
CA PRO A 149 -7.39 -14.06 -5.56
C PRO A 149 -7.98 -13.94 -4.15
N LEU A 150 -7.16 -13.63 -3.14
CA LEU A 150 -7.65 -13.39 -1.77
C LEU A 150 -8.56 -12.15 -1.70
N GLY A 151 -8.17 -11.05 -2.35
CA GLY A 151 -8.98 -9.85 -2.49
C GLY A 151 -10.29 -10.08 -3.24
N THR A 152 -10.25 -10.89 -4.30
CA THR A 152 -11.46 -11.36 -5.00
C THR A 152 -12.39 -12.14 -4.07
N GLY A 153 -11.85 -13.00 -3.19
CA GLY A 153 -12.63 -13.71 -2.17
C GLY A 153 -13.27 -12.79 -1.13
N LEU A 154 -12.55 -11.75 -0.69
CA LEU A 154 -13.10 -10.72 0.21
C LEU A 154 -14.25 -9.94 -0.48
N ALA A 155 -14.08 -9.53 -1.73
CA ALA A 155 -15.14 -8.89 -2.50
C ALA A 155 -16.35 -9.82 -2.73
N TYR A 156 -16.11 -11.11 -2.94
CA TYR A 156 -17.16 -12.12 -2.99
C TYR A 156 -17.95 -12.15 -1.68
N ALA A 157 -17.28 -12.14 -0.52
CA ALA A 157 -17.95 -12.12 0.78
C ALA A 157 -18.80 -10.86 0.97
N VAL A 158 -18.30 -9.68 0.59
CA VAL A 158 -19.06 -8.41 0.61
C VAL A 158 -20.36 -8.55 -0.18
N LYS A 159 -20.28 -9.06 -1.42
CA LYS A 159 -21.46 -9.27 -2.27
C LYS A 159 -22.39 -10.33 -1.71
N TYR A 160 -21.85 -11.46 -1.26
CA TYR A 160 -22.61 -12.58 -0.71
C TYR A 160 -23.44 -12.17 0.52
N LEU A 161 -22.90 -11.28 1.34
CA LEU A 161 -23.59 -10.72 2.51
C LEU A 161 -24.56 -9.56 2.17
N GLY A 162 -24.68 -9.18 0.89
CA GLY A 162 -25.53 -8.07 0.46
C GLY A 162 -25.07 -6.69 0.98
N LEU A 163 -23.77 -6.54 1.26
CA LEU A 163 -23.21 -5.30 1.79
C LEU A 163 -22.83 -4.34 0.66
N LYS A 164 -23.13 -3.05 0.84
CA LYS A 164 -22.55 -1.98 0.02
C LYS A 164 -21.12 -1.73 0.47
N GLY A 165 -20.15 -2.17 -0.31
CA GLY A 165 -18.71 -2.10 -0.03
C GLY A 165 -17.91 -2.70 -1.18
N SER A 166 -16.59 -2.83 -0.99
CA SER A 166 -15.66 -3.36 -1.99
C SER A 166 -14.42 -3.97 -1.36
N CYS A 167 -13.55 -4.59 -2.15
CA CYS A 167 -12.18 -4.87 -1.75
C CYS A 167 -11.19 -4.20 -2.70
N LEU A 168 -10.26 -3.41 -2.16
CA LEU A 168 -9.10 -2.91 -2.90
C LEU A 168 -7.95 -3.90 -2.73
N ALA A 169 -7.56 -4.54 -3.83
CA ALA A 169 -6.47 -5.51 -3.89
C ALA A 169 -5.25 -4.87 -4.55
N TYR A 170 -4.27 -4.48 -3.74
CA TYR A 170 -3.07 -3.75 -4.18
C TYR A 170 -1.96 -4.70 -4.62
N MET A 171 -1.31 -4.38 -5.74
CA MET A 171 -0.24 -5.20 -6.29
C MET A 171 0.78 -4.33 -7.04
N GLY A 172 2.04 -4.78 -7.11
CA GLY A 172 3.05 -4.12 -7.95
C GLY A 172 2.92 -4.51 -9.43
N ASP A 173 3.60 -3.77 -10.32
CA ASP A 173 3.68 -4.01 -11.76
C ASP A 173 4.02 -5.47 -12.12
N GLY A 174 4.99 -6.07 -11.44
CA GLY A 174 5.40 -7.47 -11.69
C GLY A 174 4.36 -8.51 -11.32
N ALA A 175 3.51 -8.22 -10.35
CA ALA A 175 2.50 -9.15 -9.87
C ALA A 175 1.43 -9.39 -10.94
N VAL A 176 1.17 -8.40 -11.80
CA VAL A 176 0.19 -8.48 -12.90
C VAL A 176 0.49 -9.62 -13.88
N ASN A 177 1.73 -10.10 -13.93
CA ASN A 177 2.14 -11.22 -14.79
C ASN A 177 1.90 -12.61 -14.17
N GLN A 178 1.39 -12.70 -12.93
CA GLN A 178 1.12 -13.98 -12.27
C GLN A 178 -0.21 -14.59 -12.75
N GLY A 179 -0.22 -15.91 -12.97
CA GLY A 179 -1.42 -16.63 -13.42
C GLY A 179 -2.64 -16.43 -12.51
N ALA A 180 -2.42 -16.43 -11.19
CA ALA A 180 -3.46 -16.20 -10.19
C ALA A 180 -4.16 -14.84 -10.33
N VAL A 181 -3.49 -13.81 -10.85
CA VAL A 181 -4.12 -12.50 -11.13
C VAL A 181 -5.10 -12.61 -12.29
N HIS A 182 -4.72 -13.33 -13.35
CA HIS A 182 -5.59 -13.56 -14.51
C HIS A 182 -6.82 -14.41 -14.15
N GLU A 183 -6.64 -15.43 -13.31
CA GLU A 183 -7.74 -16.22 -12.75
C GLU A 183 -8.68 -15.34 -11.91
N ALA A 184 -8.12 -14.48 -11.05
CA ALA A 184 -8.88 -13.54 -10.23
C ALA A 184 -9.68 -12.54 -11.07
N TYR A 185 -9.12 -12.00 -12.15
CA TYR A 185 -9.83 -11.11 -13.09
C TYR A 185 -11.01 -11.82 -13.74
N ASN A 186 -10.79 -13.05 -14.22
CA ASN A 186 -11.85 -13.83 -14.85
C ASN A 186 -13.01 -14.09 -13.87
N LEU A 187 -12.73 -14.53 -12.64
CA LEU A 187 -13.78 -14.77 -11.64
C LEU A 187 -14.47 -13.50 -11.18
N ALA A 188 -13.72 -12.40 -10.98
CA ALA A 188 -14.28 -11.11 -10.60
C ALA A 188 -15.28 -10.58 -11.63
N SER A 189 -14.96 -10.73 -12.92
CA SER A 189 -15.86 -10.33 -14.01
C SER A 189 -17.03 -11.29 -14.17
N LEU A 190 -16.77 -12.61 -14.18
CA LEU A 190 -17.81 -13.64 -14.33
C LEU A 190 -18.90 -13.54 -13.25
N TRP A 191 -18.51 -13.20 -12.03
CA TRP A 191 -19.42 -13.14 -10.89
C TRP A 191 -19.84 -11.73 -10.50
N ASP A 192 -19.47 -10.70 -11.26
CA ASP A 192 -19.76 -9.30 -10.95
C ASP A 192 -19.38 -8.97 -9.51
N LEU A 193 -18.09 -9.02 -9.19
CA LEU A 193 -17.60 -8.77 -7.84
C LEU A 193 -17.16 -7.31 -7.64
N PRO A 194 -17.42 -6.72 -6.46
CA PRO A 194 -17.01 -5.36 -6.12
C PRO A 194 -15.52 -5.31 -5.73
N VAL A 195 -14.63 -5.73 -6.63
CA VAL A 195 -13.17 -5.70 -6.40
C VAL A 195 -12.51 -4.63 -7.28
N ILE A 196 -11.63 -3.85 -6.67
CA ILE A 196 -10.80 -2.86 -7.36
C ILE A 196 -9.36 -3.35 -7.25
N PHE A 197 -8.79 -3.79 -8.38
CA PHE A 197 -7.40 -4.18 -8.47
C PHE A 197 -6.55 -2.94 -8.66
N VAL A 198 -5.72 -2.61 -7.68
CA VAL A 198 -4.86 -1.43 -7.70
C VAL A 198 -3.44 -1.86 -8.05
N VAL A 199 -2.96 -1.50 -9.23
CA VAL A 199 -1.59 -1.75 -9.69
C VAL A 199 -0.74 -0.54 -9.34
N GLU A 200 0.10 -0.65 -8.32
CA GLU A 200 1.10 0.33 -7.94
C GLU A 200 2.32 0.19 -8.86
N ASN A 201 2.23 0.83 -10.03
CA ASN A 201 3.24 0.73 -11.06
C ASN A 201 4.40 1.67 -10.76
N ASN A 202 5.43 1.15 -10.08
CA ASN A 202 6.69 1.85 -9.86
C ASN A 202 7.75 1.56 -10.95
N GLY A 203 7.38 0.82 -12.01
CA GLY A 203 8.22 0.52 -13.15
C GLY A 203 9.16 -0.67 -13.02
N TYR A 204 9.26 -1.26 -11.82
CA TYR A 204 10.30 -2.23 -11.51
C TYR A 204 9.80 -3.35 -10.59
N SER A 205 10.10 -4.58 -11.00
CA SER A 205 9.89 -5.80 -10.22
C SER A 205 11.22 -6.30 -9.69
N MET A 206 11.55 -5.94 -8.44
CA MET A 206 12.92 -5.99 -7.93
C MET A 206 13.86 -5.25 -8.91
N GLY A 207 14.84 -5.90 -9.53
CA GLY A 207 15.75 -5.29 -10.50
C GLY A 207 15.28 -5.37 -11.96
N THR A 208 14.13 -5.98 -12.22
CA THR A 208 13.62 -6.18 -13.58
C THR A 208 12.70 -5.04 -13.96
N SER A 209 13.06 -4.24 -14.97
CA SER A 209 12.19 -3.20 -15.49
C SER A 209 10.95 -3.81 -16.14
N GLN A 210 9.82 -3.09 -16.09
CA GLN A 210 8.57 -3.53 -16.70
C GLN A 210 8.73 -3.88 -18.18
N GLU A 211 9.46 -3.06 -18.95
CA GLU A 211 9.71 -3.29 -20.38
C GLU A 211 10.38 -4.63 -20.69
N ARG A 212 11.10 -5.21 -19.71
CA ARG A 212 11.77 -6.52 -19.86
C ARG A 212 10.90 -7.70 -19.47
N SER A 213 9.84 -7.48 -18.69
CA SER A 213 8.98 -8.53 -18.14
C SER A 213 7.56 -8.51 -18.69
N THR A 214 7.17 -7.46 -19.42
CA THR A 214 5.79 -7.20 -19.83
C THR A 214 5.70 -7.03 -21.34
N ALA A 215 4.96 -7.94 -21.99
CA ALA A 215 4.79 -7.91 -23.44
C ALA A 215 3.83 -6.81 -23.94
N HIS A 216 2.85 -6.42 -23.12
CA HIS A 216 1.93 -5.33 -23.47
C HIS A 216 2.57 -3.97 -23.12
N PRO A 217 2.80 -3.08 -24.09
CA PRO A 217 3.51 -1.84 -23.84
C PRO A 217 2.64 -0.82 -23.08
N GLY A 218 3.24 -0.13 -22.12
CA GLY A 218 2.80 1.17 -21.59
C GLY A 218 1.52 1.23 -20.74
N CYS A 219 0.71 0.16 -20.64
CA CYS A 219 -0.50 0.14 -19.80
C CYS A 219 -0.86 -1.28 -19.36
N LEU A 220 -0.55 -1.63 -18.11
CA LEU A 220 -0.96 -2.90 -17.50
C LEU A 220 -2.47 -2.98 -17.26
N ALA A 221 -3.09 -1.86 -16.90
CA ALA A 221 -4.53 -1.78 -16.64
C ALA A 221 -5.37 -2.18 -17.86
N LYS A 222 -4.91 -1.86 -19.08
CA LYS A 222 -5.61 -2.19 -20.33
C LYS A 222 -5.87 -3.68 -20.54
N ARG A 223 -5.10 -4.57 -19.88
CA ARG A 223 -5.36 -6.02 -19.92
C ARG A 223 -6.77 -6.38 -19.40
N ALA A 224 -7.37 -5.53 -18.58
CA ALA A 224 -8.74 -5.64 -18.10
C ALA A 224 -9.79 -5.72 -19.23
N GLU A 225 -9.52 -5.14 -20.42
CA GLU A 225 -10.42 -5.21 -21.58
C GLU A 225 -10.72 -6.66 -21.98
N GLY A 226 -9.71 -7.53 -21.94
CA GLY A 226 -9.86 -8.94 -22.27
C GLY A 226 -10.75 -9.72 -21.30
N TYR A 227 -11.05 -9.15 -20.13
CA TYR A 227 -11.90 -9.71 -19.10
C TYR A 227 -13.24 -8.98 -18.98
N ASN A 228 -13.56 -8.04 -19.89
CA ASN A 228 -14.76 -7.20 -19.79
C ASN A 228 -14.83 -6.38 -18.47
N MET A 229 -13.68 -5.90 -18.00
CA MET A 229 -13.55 -5.09 -16.79
C MET A 229 -13.25 -3.63 -17.15
N ALA A 230 -13.77 -2.71 -16.35
CA ALA A 230 -13.39 -1.30 -16.46
C ALA A 230 -11.96 -1.10 -15.99
N TRP A 231 -11.26 -0.11 -16.55
CA TRP A 231 -9.92 0.23 -16.10
C TRP A 231 -9.61 1.71 -16.30
N ASP A 232 -8.64 2.21 -15.55
CA ASP A 232 -8.13 3.57 -15.69
C ASP A 232 -6.64 3.64 -15.33
N VAL A 233 -5.98 4.70 -15.79
CA VAL A 233 -4.59 5.03 -15.45
C VAL A 233 -4.55 6.32 -14.66
N ILE A 234 -3.67 6.39 -13.67
CA ILE A 234 -3.62 7.49 -12.70
C ILE A 234 -2.19 7.93 -12.49
N ASN A 235 -1.95 9.24 -12.45
CA ASN A 235 -0.71 9.79 -11.92
C ASN A 235 -0.69 9.70 -10.39
N GLY A 236 0.06 8.74 -9.87
CA GLY A 236 0.22 8.48 -8.43
C GLY A 236 0.99 9.56 -7.67
N HIS A 237 1.51 10.59 -8.35
CA HIS A 237 2.16 11.74 -7.73
C HIS A 237 1.18 12.90 -7.46
N ASP A 238 -0.07 12.79 -7.90
CA ASP A 238 -1.14 13.75 -7.65
C ASP A 238 -2.24 13.09 -6.78
N VAL A 239 -2.26 13.42 -5.49
CA VAL A 239 -3.23 12.81 -4.56
C VAL A 239 -4.68 13.16 -4.89
N TYR A 240 -4.95 14.31 -5.51
CA TYR A 240 -6.31 14.67 -5.92
C TYR A 240 -6.75 13.86 -7.13
N GLU A 241 -5.86 13.59 -8.08
CA GLU A 241 -6.13 12.68 -9.19
C GLU A 241 -6.41 11.25 -8.68
N VAL A 242 -5.55 10.74 -7.80
CA VAL A 242 -5.74 9.44 -7.14
C VAL A 242 -7.11 9.35 -6.49
N ARG A 243 -7.52 10.39 -5.74
CA ARG A 243 -8.85 10.43 -5.12
C ARG A 243 -9.98 10.45 -6.14
N ALA A 244 -9.94 11.37 -7.12
CA ALA A 244 -11.00 11.53 -8.12
C ALA A 244 -11.26 10.23 -8.88
N LYS A 245 -10.20 9.59 -9.39
CA LYS A 245 -10.29 8.36 -10.17
C LYS A 245 -10.67 7.15 -9.32
N THR A 246 -10.18 7.07 -8.08
CA THR A 246 -10.59 6.00 -7.15
C THR A 246 -12.05 6.13 -6.75
N ALA A 247 -12.58 7.35 -6.58
CA ALA A 247 -13.99 7.57 -6.25
C ALA A 247 -14.94 7.02 -7.34
N ILE A 248 -14.56 7.12 -8.61
CA ILE A 248 -15.32 6.54 -9.73
C ILE A 248 -15.34 5.00 -9.63
N ALA A 249 -14.18 4.37 -9.38
CA ALA A 249 -14.07 2.93 -9.23
C ALA A 249 -14.85 2.40 -8.01
N LEU A 250 -14.77 3.11 -6.88
CA LEU A 250 -15.53 2.82 -5.66
C LEU A 250 -17.03 2.91 -5.91
N LYS A 251 -17.50 3.99 -6.56
CA LYS A 251 -18.91 4.13 -6.93
C LYS A 251 -19.40 2.96 -7.77
N ARG A 252 -18.63 2.57 -8.79
CA ARG A 252 -18.93 1.41 -9.64
C ARG A 252 -18.96 0.09 -8.85
N ALA A 253 -18.00 -0.15 -7.96
CA ALA A 253 -17.99 -1.32 -7.11
C ALA A 253 -19.22 -1.35 -6.17
N HIS A 254 -19.54 -0.22 -5.54
CA HIS A 254 -20.61 -0.12 -4.55
C HIS A 254 -22.02 -0.15 -5.14
N GLU A 255 -22.22 0.46 -6.31
CA GLU A 255 -23.55 0.62 -6.92
C GLU A 255 -23.87 -0.47 -7.94
N GLU A 256 -22.85 -0.98 -8.65
CA GLU A 256 -23.04 -1.93 -9.74
C GLU A 256 -22.46 -3.31 -9.42
N SER A 257 -21.69 -3.45 -8.34
CA SER A 257 -20.90 -4.67 -8.06
C SER A 257 -20.05 -5.05 -9.26
N LYS A 258 -19.38 -4.09 -9.90
CA LYS A 258 -18.53 -4.36 -11.07
C LYS A 258 -17.06 -4.15 -10.73
N PRO A 259 -16.18 -5.07 -11.17
CA PRO A 259 -14.76 -4.94 -10.89
C PRO A 259 -14.11 -3.86 -11.75
N THR A 260 -13.01 -3.29 -11.24
CA THR A 260 -12.22 -2.26 -11.93
C THR A 260 -10.72 -2.51 -11.73
N VAL A 261 -9.89 -2.19 -12.72
CA VAL A 261 -8.42 -2.16 -12.58
C VAL A 261 -7.93 -0.70 -12.62
N LEU A 262 -7.23 -0.27 -11.58
CA LEU A 262 -6.59 1.05 -11.54
C LEU A 262 -5.07 0.85 -11.62
N GLU A 263 -4.44 1.35 -12.67
CA GLU A 263 -2.98 1.41 -12.73
C GLU A 263 -2.49 2.79 -12.30
N ILE A 264 -1.88 2.83 -11.13
CA ILE A 264 -1.38 4.05 -10.51
C ILE A 264 0.12 4.11 -10.74
N PHE A 265 0.53 4.99 -11.65
CA PHE A 265 1.93 5.22 -11.97
C PHE A 265 2.58 6.02 -10.84
N THR A 266 3.54 5.40 -10.17
CA THR A 266 4.21 5.95 -9.00
C THR A 266 5.71 5.64 -9.08
N TYR A 267 6.45 5.86 -8.00
CA TYR A 267 7.87 5.56 -7.98
C TYR A 267 8.37 5.24 -6.57
N ARG A 268 9.17 4.17 -6.44
CA ARG A 268 9.81 3.81 -5.17
C ARG A 268 11.21 4.41 -5.09
N TYR A 269 11.48 5.18 -4.03
CA TYR A 269 12.72 5.96 -3.94
C TYR A 269 13.94 5.12 -3.55
N PHE A 270 13.73 4.04 -2.83
CA PHE A 270 14.78 3.12 -2.42
C PHE A 270 14.77 1.88 -3.31
N GLY A 271 15.77 1.01 -3.13
CA GLY A 271 15.81 -0.28 -3.82
C GLY A 271 14.61 -1.16 -3.50
N HIS A 272 14.60 -2.38 -4.02
CA HIS A 272 13.50 -3.31 -3.78
C HIS A 272 13.19 -3.48 -2.28
N SER A 273 14.25 -3.68 -1.50
CA SER A 273 14.26 -3.68 -0.04
C SER A 273 15.57 -3.04 0.45
N MET A 274 15.70 -2.74 1.74
CA MET A 274 16.99 -2.26 2.27
C MET A 274 18.13 -3.29 2.18
N ALA A 275 17.81 -4.58 1.99
CA ALA A 275 18.80 -5.62 1.68
C ALA A 275 19.23 -5.64 0.20
N ASP A 276 18.41 -5.09 -0.70
CA ASP A 276 18.73 -4.84 -2.11
C ASP A 276 18.68 -3.33 -2.40
N PRO A 277 19.75 -2.58 -2.08
CA PRO A 277 19.75 -1.12 -2.08
C PRO A 277 19.77 -0.48 -3.47
N ASP A 278 19.60 -1.25 -4.55
CA ASP A 278 19.66 -0.79 -5.94
C ASP A 278 20.96 -0.06 -6.29
N LYS A 279 22.02 -0.84 -6.50
CA LYS A 279 23.32 -0.33 -6.94
C LYS A 279 23.59 -0.53 -8.43
N THR A 280 22.70 -1.21 -9.15
CA THR A 280 23.07 -1.84 -10.43
C THR A 280 22.01 -1.79 -11.52
N TYR A 281 20.75 -1.44 -11.23
CA TYR A 281 19.66 -1.67 -12.19
C TYR A 281 18.77 -0.46 -12.51
N ARG A 282 18.88 0.66 -11.76
CA ARG A 282 18.24 1.95 -12.13
C ARG A 282 19.24 3.07 -12.32
N ASP A 283 18.87 4.06 -13.12
CA ASP A 283 19.63 5.28 -13.28
C ASP A 283 19.45 6.18 -12.05
N LYS A 284 20.56 6.72 -11.52
CA LYS A 284 20.53 7.64 -10.38
C LYS A 284 19.87 8.97 -10.74
N GLU A 285 19.99 9.41 -11.99
CA GLU A 285 19.35 10.65 -12.45
C GLU A 285 17.82 10.47 -12.55
N GLU A 286 17.34 9.27 -12.92
CA GLU A 286 15.90 8.95 -12.87
C GLU A 286 15.37 9.10 -11.43
N ILE A 287 16.02 8.43 -10.46
CA ILE A 287 15.60 8.49 -9.05
C ILE A 287 15.61 9.94 -8.53
N LYS A 288 16.65 10.70 -8.87
CA LYS A 288 16.79 12.09 -8.48
C LYS A 288 15.67 12.95 -9.07
N GLU A 289 15.34 12.77 -10.35
CA GLU A 289 14.25 13.48 -11.00
C GLU A 289 12.91 13.24 -10.28
N TYR A 290 12.57 11.99 -9.96
CA TYR A 290 11.33 11.69 -9.22
C TYR A 290 11.30 12.35 -7.84
N ARG A 291 12.43 12.34 -7.12
CA ARG A 291 12.53 12.95 -5.79
C ARG A 291 12.40 14.47 -5.83
N GLU A 292 13.04 15.12 -6.81
CA GLU A 292 13.09 16.58 -6.87
C GLU A 292 11.84 17.18 -7.50
N LYS A 293 11.23 16.49 -8.47
CA LYS A 293 10.16 17.07 -9.30
C LYS A 293 8.80 16.42 -9.11
N LYS A 294 8.74 15.21 -8.52
CA LYS A 294 7.52 14.40 -8.43
C LYS A 294 7.25 13.86 -7.03
N ASP A 295 7.83 14.44 -5.98
CA ASP A 295 7.54 13.99 -4.62
C ASP A 295 6.07 14.23 -4.25
N PRO A 296 5.27 13.18 -4.00
CA PRO A 296 3.84 13.33 -3.75
C PRO A 296 3.54 14.14 -2.49
N VAL A 297 4.40 14.07 -1.46
CA VAL A 297 4.21 14.80 -0.21
C VAL A 297 4.45 16.29 -0.43
N LEU A 298 5.55 16.63 -1.11
CA LEU A 298 5.87 18.02 -1.44
C LEU A 298 4.88 18.60 -2.45
N ALA A 299 4.48 17.82 -3.45
CA ALA A 299 3.50 18.25 -4.45
C ALA A 299 2.16 18.62 -3.78
N PHE A 300 1.69 17.82 -2.83
CA PHE A 300 0.46 18.12 -2.11
C PHE A 300 0.62 19.28 -1.12
N GLU A 301 1.78 19.42 -0.46
CA GLU A 301 2.08 20.59 0.36
C GLU A 301 1.96 21.89 -0.45
N GLN A 302 2.58 21.95 -1.63
CA GLN A 302 2.52 23.12 -2.50
C GLN A 302 1.10 23.42 -2.97
N GLU A 303 0.32 22.38 -3.27
CA GLU A 303 -1.10 22.51 -3.60
C GLU A 303 -1.85 23.21 -2.45
N LEU A 304 -1.72 22.70 -1.22
CA LEU A 304 -2.43 23.26 -0.07
C LEU A 304 -1.95 24.66 0.34
N LEU A 305 -0.68 24.98 0.13
CA LEU A 305 -0.15 26.34 0.28
C LEU A 305 -0.80 27.29 -0.74
N SER A 306 -0.89 26.87 -2.00
CA SER A 306 -1.52 27.67 -3.07
C SER A 306 -3.02 27.89 -2.83
N GLU A 307 -3.71 26.89 -2.27
CA GLU A 307 -5.12 26.98 -1.87
C GLU A 307 -5.34 27.81 -0.58
N LYS A 308 -4.27 28.23 0.12
CA LYS A 308 -4.34 28.88 1.44
C LYS A 308 -5.07 28.02 2.48
N VAL A 309 -4.90 26.70 2.36
CA VAL A 309 -5.37 25.69 3.32
C VAL A 309 -4.28 25.37 4.33
N LEU A 310 -3.03 25.34 3.88
CA LEU A 310 -1.84 25.13 4.69
C LEU A 310 -1.03 26.44 4.79
N THR A 311 -0.29 26.62 5.87
CA THR A 311 0.75 27.65 5.99
C THR A 311 2.11 26.98 6.19
N PRO A 312 3.24 27.65 5.85
CA PRO A 312 4.56 27.08 6.08
C PRO A 312 4.80 26.68 7.54
N GLU A 313 4.31 27.47 8.50
CA GLU A 313 4.45 27.20 9.93
C GLU A 313 3.65 25.97 10.37
N LEU A 314 2.45 25.79 9.83
CA LEU A 314 1.64 24.60 10.12
C LEU A 314 2.24 23.35 9.46
N SER A 315 2.76 23.48 8.24
CA SER A 315 3.47 22.39 7.56
C SER A 315 4.67 21.91 8.38
N LEU A 316 5.50 22.84 8.83
CA LEU A 316 6.66 22.54 9.68
C LEU A 316 6.24 21.80 10.95
N LYS A 317 5.22 22.29 11.66
CA LYS A 317 4.69 21.63 12.87
C LYS A 317 4.20 20.21 12.62
N ILE A 318 3.52 19.96 11.49
CA ILE A 318 3.04 18.63 11.12
C ILE A 318 4.22 17.68 10.91
N ASN A 319 5.25 18.12 10.21
CA ASN A 319 6.46 17.34 9.96
C ASN A 319 7.25 17.04 11.24
N GLU A 320 7.44 18.04 12.11
CA GLU A 320 8.07 17.87 13.42
C GLU A 320 7.30 16.89 14.31
N ALA A 321 5.97 16.98 14.33
CA ALA A 321 5.13 16.06 15.10
C ALA A 321 5.21 14.62 14.56
N ALA A 322 5.17 14.43 13.23
CA ALA A 322 5.30 13.12 12.62
C ALA A 322 6.69 12.49 12.88
N MET A 323 7.75 13.29 12.83
CA MET A 323 9.10 12.86 13.18
C MET A 323 9.20 12.43 14.64
N ALA A 324 8.65 13.24 15.56
CA ALA A 324 8.63 12.93 16.98
C ALA A 324 7.79 11.68 17.30
N GLU A 325 6.67 11.45 16.59
CA GLU A 325 5.88 10.21 16.69
C GLU A 325 6.71 8.99 16.27
N ALA A 326 7.41 9.07 15.15
CA ALA A 326 8.26 7.98 14.65
C ALA A 326 9.44 7.68 15.60
N ASP A 327 10.06 8.71 16.19
CA ASP A 327 11.13 8.53 17.17
C ASP A 327 10.60 7.90 18.47
N LYS A 328 9.41 8.28 18.93
CA LYS A 328 8.73 7.62 20.07
C LYS A 328 8.41 6.17 19.77
N ALA A 329 7.96 5.85 18.56
CA ALA A 329 7.70 4.46 18.16
C ALA A 329 8.95 3.59 18.17
N ALA A 330 10.10 4.15 17.78
CA ALA A 330 11.39 3.47 17.91
C ALA A 330 11.78 3.19 19.37
N ILE A 331 11.57 4.15 20.27
CA ILE A 331 11.81 3.95 21.72
C ILE A 331 10.86 2.87 22.27
N PHE A 332 9.57 2.96 21.95
CA PHE A 332 8.58 1.96 22.36
C PHE A 332 8.97 0.55 21.89
N ALA A 333 9.45 0.40 20.65
CA ALA A 333 9.89 -0.88 20.12
C ALA A 333 11.16 -1.40 20.82
N ASP A 334 12.11 -0.52 21.15
CA ASP A 334 13.31 -0.89 21.91
C ASP A 334 12.98 -1.33 23.34
N GLU A 335 11.97 -0.73 23.97
CA GLU A 335 11.50 -1.05 25.32
C GLU A 335 10.52 -2.24 25.35
N SER A 336 10.07 -2.70 24.18
CA SER A 336 9.11 -3.80 24.07
C SER A 336 9.78 -5.17 24.27
N PRO A 337 9.09 -6.13 24.90
CA PRO A 337 9.65 -7.45 25.14
C PRO A 337 9.88 -8.23 23.84
N ASP A 338 10.97 -9.00 23.81
CA ASP A 338 11.19 -10.04 22.81
C ASP A 338 10.14 -11.16 22.93
N PRO A 339 9.79 -11.84 21.82
CA PRO A 339 9.02 -13.06 21.87
C PRO A 339 9.80 -14.17 22.59
N THR A 340 9.07 -15.07 23.25
CA THR A 340 9.61 -16.25 23.92
C THR A 340 9.64 -17.45 22.98
N VAL A 341 10.42 -18.50 23.32
CA VAL A 341 10.43 -19.77 22.57
C VAL A 341 9.02 -20.38 22.47
N ALA A 342 8.20 -20.23 23.50
CA ALA A 342 6.82 -20.72 23.51
C ALA A 342 5.91 -19.98 22.50
N ASP A 343 6.26 -18.76 22.08
CA ASP A 343 5.46 -18.00 21.13
C ASP A 343 5.57 -18.53 19.69
N ILE A 344 6.60 -19.32 19.39
CA ILE A 344 6.83 -19.94 18.07
C ILE A 344 5.67 -20.87 17.69
N THR A 345 5.12 -21.60 18.67
CA THR A 345 4.07 -22.60 18.42
C THR A 345 2.64 -22.03 18.54
N LYS A 346 2.49 -20.78 18.98
CA LYS A 346 1.19 -20.11 19.10
C LYS A 346 0.66 -19.65 17.73
N HIS A 347 -0.66 -19.66 17.59
CA HIS A 347 -1.42 -19.24 16.40
C HIS A 347 -1.24 -20.12 15.17
N ILE A 348 -0.70 -21.33 15.34
CA ILE A 348 -0.64 -22.33 14.25
C ILE A 348 -2.02 -22.95 14.04
N TYR A 349 -2.69 -23.35 15.13
CA TYR A 349 -4.05 -23.89 15.12
C TYR A 349 -4.85 -23.32 16.29
N TRP A 350 -6.09 -22.91 16.03
CA TRP A 350 -6.95 -22.34 17.06
C TRP A 350 -7.21 -23.35 18.19
N GLU A 351 -7.39 -24.62 17.86
CA GLU A 351 -7.64 -25.70 18.82
C GLU A 351 -6.47 -25.94 19.77
N GLU A 352 -5.23 -25.72 19.31
CA GLU A 352 -4.03 -25.89 20.12
C GLU A 352 -3.93 -24.79 21.18
N ASP A 353 -4.19 -23.55 20.78
CA ASP A 353 -4.18 -22.41 21.69
C ASP A 353 -5.40 -22.39 22.63
N ASN A 354 -6.48 -23.10 22.27
CA ASN A 354 -7.74 -23.15 23.01
C ASN A 354 -8.11 -24.59 23.43
N ARG A 355 -7.11 -25.37 23.86
CA ARG A 355 -7.32 -26.73 24.37
C ARG A 355 -8.27 -26.73 25.58
N GLY A 356 -9.32 -27.55 25.47
CA GLY A 356 -10.35 -27.73 26.49
C GLY A 356 -11.12 -29.04 26.27
N PRO A 357 -12.12 -29.36 27.10
CA PRO A 357 -12.80 -30.66 27.06
C PRO A 357 -13.47 -31.01 25.72
N LYS A 358 -13.75 -30.00 24.89
CA LYS A 358 -14.42 -30.13 23.58
C LYS A 358 -13.49 -29.97 22.37
N THR A 359 -12.25 -29.53 22.56
CA THR A 359 -11.24 -29.32 21.51
C THR A 359 -10.19 -30.43 21.59
N THR A 360 -10.62 -31.69 21.46
CA THR A 360 -9.71 -32.83 21.40
C THR A 360 -9.23 -33.02 19.96
N SER A 361 -8.31 -32.17 19.49
CA SER A 361 -7.50 -32.54 18.34
C SER A 361 -6.66 -33.76 18.75
N ARG A 362 -6.83 -34.89 18.08
CA ARG A 362 -6.06 -36.14 18.31
C ARG A 362 -4.82 -36.23 17.42
N GLY A 363 -4.34 -35.10 16.90
CA GLY A 363 -3.12 -35.04 16.11
C GLY A 363 -1.88 -35.17 17.00
N THR A 364 -1.01 -36.12 16.69
CA THR A 364 0.29 -36.28 17.34
C THR A 364 1.26 -35.21 16.81
N ILE A 365 1.91 -34.46 17.69
CA ILE A 365 3.06 -33.61 17.34
C ILE A 365 4.23 -34.56 16.99
N ILE A 366 4.74 -34.50 15.76
CA ILE A 366 5.77 -35.44 15.26
C ILE A 366 7.20 -34.94 15.55
N PHE A 367 7.34 -33.76 16.15
CA PHE A 367 8.63 -33.18 16.48
C PHE A 367 8.76 -33.06 18.00
N GLU A 368 9.25 -34.13 18.63
CA GLU A 368 9.86 -34.11 19.97
C GLU A 368 11.37 -33.87 19.88
#